data_AF-A0A2V7SBI3-F1
#
_entry.id   AF-A0A2V7SBI3-F1
#
_cell.length_a   1.000
_cell.length_b   1.000
_cell.length_c   1.000
_cell.angle_alpha   90.00
_cell.angle_beta   90.00
_cell.angle_gamma   90.00
#
_symmetry.space_group_name_H-M   'P 1'
#
loop_
_entity.id
_entity.type
_entity.pdbx_description
1 polymer ?
#
loop_
_entity_poly.entity_id
_entity_poly.type
_entity_poly.pdbx_seq_one_letter_code
_entity_poly.pdbx_strand_id
1 'polypeptide(L)'
;MPTDGSSGSSASPERASSPSRWASASAPSSSTTPRRAERAGGKAGEPAPIELHPPPWYDPAMRVTTWAEYGLIVSLSLAKRAGEGPVAARELAEQERLPHDYVEQILLRLRRAGLVDSVRGVKGGYLLAREPEAVTVKDVIEASEHYTFEVNCDLHPVDPQRCSPGSSCSIRPVWRLLEQRINELLAGVSLADLMHDEPQVYQIAGASVGR
;
A
#
# COMPACT_ATOMS: atom_id res chain seq x y z
N MET A 1 -0.64 0.88 68.33
CA MET A 1 -0.35 -0.50 68.73
C MET A 1 -1.30 -1.42 67.99
N PRO A 2 -0.92 -2.66 67.64
CA PRO A 2 0.29 -3.21 66.96
C PRO A 2 -0.14 -3.79 65.58
N THR A 3 0.67 -4.05 64.55
CA THR A 3 1.86 -4.91 64.30
C THR A 3 1.69 -6.43 64.40
N ASP A 4 2.33 -7.08 63.42
CA ASP A 4 2.77 -8.48 63.28
C ASP A 4 1.74 -9.51 62.81
N GLY A 5 2.01 -10.40 61.85
CA GLY A 5 3.23 -10.74 61.12
C GLY A 5 3.29 -12.26 60.86
N SER A 6 3.71 -12.66 59.65
CA SER A 6 4.28 -13.98 59.26
C SER A 6 3.39 -15.24 59.37
N SER A 7 3.55 -16.35 58.65
CA SER A 7 4.52 -16.85 57.66
C SER A 7 4.13 -18.29 57.24
N GLY A 8 4.65 -18.77 56.11
CA GLY A 8 4.82 -20.21 55.77
C GLY A 8 4.10 -20.58 54.46
N SER A 9 4.73 -20.70 53.28
CA SER A 9 5.97 -21.35 52.82
C SER A 9 5.98 -22.89 52.88
N SER A 10 5.87 -23.51 51.70
CA SER A 10 6.49 -24.79 51.33
C SER A 10 6.46 -24.86 49.79
N ALA A 11 7.55 -24.57 49.09
CA ALA A 11 8.73 -25.41 48.81
C ALA A 11 8.59 -26.22 47.49
N SER A 12 9.56 -25.95 46.62
CA SER A 12 9.83 -26.42 45.26
C SER A 12 10.03 -27.96 45.14
N PRO A 13 10.36 -28.49 43.95
CA PRO A 13 11.77 -28.46 43.57
C PRO A 13 12.07 -28.13 42.10
N GLU A 14 13.22 -27.48 41.95
CA GLU A 14 14.06 -27.40 40.77
C GLU A 14 14.44 -28.79 40.21
N ARG A 15 14.67 -28.83 38.89
CA ARG A 15 15.60 -29.70 38.14
C ARG A 15 15.44 -29.31 36.66
N ALA A 16 16.44 -29.22 35.81
CA ALA A 16 17.88 -29.25 35.93
C ALA A 16 18.39 -28.78 34.56
N SER A 17 19.50 -28.03 34.59
CA SER A 17 20.33 -27.69 33.46
C SER A 17 20.64 -28.91 32.58
N SER A 18 20.60 -28.75 31.26
CA SER A 18 21.46 -29.52 30.37
C SER A 18 21.75 -28.75 29.08
N PRO A 19 23.02 -28.40 28.81
CA PRO A 19 23.47 -27.86 27.55
C PRO A 19 23.85 -29.02 26.61
N SER A 20 23.54 -28.96 25.30
CA SER A 20 24.34 -29.70 24.30
C SER A 20 23.87 -29.52 22.86
N ARG A 21 24.87 -29.55 21.97
CA ARG A 21 24.83 -29.78 20.51
C ARG A 21 24.83 -28.56 19.60
N TRP A 22 25.82 -27.69 19.75
CA TRP A 22 26.56 -27.25 18.56
C TRP A 22 27.67 -28.27 18.35
N ALA A 23 27.37 -29.30 17.56
CA ALA A 23 28.35 -30.30 17.17
C ALA A 23 29.39 -29.63 16.26
N SER A 24 30.64 -29.72 16.68
CA SER A 24 31.85 -29.38 15.94
C SER A 24 31.83 -30.09 14.58
N ALA A 25 31.74 -29.32 13.49
CA ALA A 25 32.08 -29.81 12.17
C ALA A 25 33.55 -29.46 11.90
N SER A 26 34.39 -30.49 12.04
CA SER A 26 35.81 -30.47 11.73
C SER A 26 36.06 -30.08 10.28
N ALA A 27 37.02 -29.19 10.06
CA ALA A 27 37.57 -28.90 8.73
C ALA A 27 38.29 -30.14 8.16
N PRO A 28 38.03 -30.57 6.92
CA PRO A 28 38.92 -31.47 6.23
C PRO A 28 40.05 -30.68 5.56
N SER A 29 41.26 -30.85 6.08
CA SER A 29 42.50 -30.55 5.39
C SER A 29 42.77 -31.64 4.35
N SER A 30 42.83 -31.28 3.06
CA SER A 30 43.62 -32.04 2.10
C SER A 30 43.93 -31.18 0.88
N SER A 31 45.20 -30.79 0.80
CA SER A 31 45.89 -30.34 -0.39
C SER A 31 45.63 -31.28 -1.57
N THR A 32 45.05 -30.78 -2.65
CA THR A 32 45.13 -31.42 -3.97
C THR A 32 45.28 -30.33 -5.03
N THR A 33 46.42 -30.41 -5.72
CA THR A 33 46.90 -29.58 -6.82
C THR A 33 45.82 -29.33 -7.88
N PRO A 34 45.73 -28.13 -8.47
CA PRO A 34 44.69 -27.85 -9.47
C PRO A 34 45.02 -28.61 -10.76
N ARG A 35 44.23 -29.65 -11.06
CA ARG A 35 44.21 -30.27 -12.39
C ARG A 35 43.47 -29.32 -13.33
N ARG A 36 44.22 -28.76 -14.27
CA ARG A 36 43.76 -27.92 -15.38
C ARG A 36 42.57 -28.58 -16.09
N ALA A 37 41.36 -28.12 -15.81
CA ALA A 37 40.16 -28.54 -16.52
C ALA A 37 40.14 -27.88 -17.91
N GLU A 38 40.02 -28.73 -18.91
CA GLU A 38 39.95 -28.40 -20.33
C GLU A 38 38.79 -27.44 -20.63
N ARG A 39 39.05 -26.47 -21.49
CA ARG A 39 38.02 -25.60 -22.10
C ARG A 39 37.14 -26.45 -23.00
N ALA A 40 35.98 -26.86 -22.52
CA ALA A 40 34.85 -27.25 -23.35
C ALA A 40 34.05 -25.98 -23.69
N GLY A 41 33.99 -25.62 -24.96
CA GLY A 41 33.17 -24.54 -25.47
C GLY A 41 31.68 -24.88 -25.34
N GLY A 42 31.05 -24.39 -24.28
CA GLY A 42 29.59 -24.24 -24.20
C GLY A 42 29.26 -22.78 -24.44
N LYS A 43 28.44 -22.47 -25.45
CA LYS A 43 27.78 -21.17 -25.54
C LYS A 43 27.05 -20.96 -24.21
N ALA A 44 27.41 -19.92 -23.47
CA ALA A 44 26.65 -19.50 -22.30
C ALA A 44 25.23 -19.20 -22.79
N GLY A 45 24.31 -20.12 -22.52
CA GLY A 45 22.89 -19.86 -22.70
C GLY A 45 22.54 -18.68 -21.80
N GLU A 46 21.97 -17.65 -22.39
CA GLU A 46 21.39 -16.54 -21.65
C GLU A 46 20.49 -17.13 -20.54
N PRO A 47 20.68 -16.78 -19.26
CA PRO A 47 19.84 -17.32 -18.22
C PRO A 47 18.39 -16.94 -18.53
N ALA A 48 17.49 -17.93 -18.49
CA ALA A 48 16.06 -17.69 -18.66
C ALA A 48 15.62 -16.58 -17.70
N PRO A 49 14.75 -15.64 -18.13
CA PRO A 49 14.32 -14.54 -17.30
C PRO A 49 13.73 -15.08 -16.00
N ILE A 50 14.23 -14.57 -14.87
CA ILE A 50 13.68 -14.90 -13.56
C ILE A 50 12.28 -14.28 -13.52
N GLU A 51 11.25 -15.08 -13.77
CA GLU A 51 9.88 -14.70 -13.43
C GLU A 51 9.77 -14.62 -11.90
N LEU A 52 9.98 -13.42 -11.37
CA LEU A 52 9.74 -13.10 -9.97
C LEU A 52 8.22 -13.09 -9.74
N HIS A 53 7.63 -14.27 -9.56
CA HIS A 53 6.31 -14.36 -8.95
C HIS A 53 6.47 -13.96 -7.47
N PRO A 54 5.80 -12.88 -7.02
CA PRO A 54 5.89 -12.48 -5.63
C PRO A 54 5.38 -13.63 -4.75
N PRO A 55 6.08 -13.97 -3.65
CA PRO A 55 5.66 -15.05 -2.79
C PRO A 55 4.28 -14.74 -2.19
N PRO A 56 3.50 -15.76 -1.78
CA PRO A 56 2.13 -15.57 -1.27
C PRO A 56 2.03 -14.73 0.02
N TRP A 57 3.15 -14.35 0.62
CA TRP A 57 3.24 -13.43 1.77
C TRP A 57 3.62 -11.99 1.37
N TYR A 58 3.79 -11.70 0.07
CA TYR A 58 4.16 -10.38 -0.42
C TYR A 58 2.93 -9.49 -0.54
N ASP A 59 2.74 -8.61 0.44
CA ASP A 59 1.91 -7.42 0.28
C ASP A 59 2.82 -6.22 -0.05
N PRO A 60 2.70 -5.59 -1.22
CA PRO A 60 3.50 -4.42 -1.54
C PRO A 60 3.14 -3.25 -0.61
N ALA A 61 4.14 -2.65 0.02
CA ALA A 61 3.97 -1.53 0.96
C ALA A 61 3.26 -0.31 0.33
N MET A 62 3.32 -0.16 -1.00
CA MET A 62 2.52 0.78 -1.77
C MET A 62 1.75 0.02 -2.85
N ARG A 63 0.44 0.22 -2.92
CA ARG A 63 -0.42 -0.41 -3.92
C ARG A 63 -1.40 0.64 -4.46
N VAL A 64 -1.27 0.94 -5.76
CA VAL A 64 -2.31 1.64 -6.51
C VAL A 64 -3.06 0.56 -7.27
N THR A 65 -4.28 0.21 -6.86
CA THR A 65 -5.04 -0.79 -7.60
C THR A 65 -5.79 -0.17 -8.76
N THR A 66 -6.24 -1.06 -9.65
CA THR A 66 -7.20 -0.77 -10.70
C THR A 66 -8.44 -0.02 -10.18
N TRP A 67 -8.86 -0.26 -8.93
CA TRP A 67 -10.00 0.46 -8.35
C TRP A 67 -9.71 1.92 -8.08
N ALA A 68 -8.52 2.22 -7.54
CA ALA A 68 -8.08 3.59 -7.32
C ALA A 68 -7.97 4.35 -8.66
N GLU A 69 -7.36 3.72 -9.67
CA GLU A 69 -7.20 4.31 -11.00
C GLU A 69 -8.55 4.55 -11.69
N TYR A 70 -9.44 3.55 -11.70
CA TYR A 70 -10.77 3.70 -12.31
C TYR A 70 -11.63 4.71 -11.55
N GLY A 71 -11.47 4.79 -10.22
CA GLY A 71 -12.08 5.82 -9.38
C GLY A 71 -11.72 7.22 -9.84
N LEU A 72 -10.43 7.47 -10.09
CA LEU A 72 -9.94 8.76 -10.60
C LEU A 72 -10.44 9.05 -12.01
N ILE A 73 -10.40 8.07 -12.92
CA ILE A 73 -10.91 8.24 -14.30
C ILE A 73 -12.40 8.63 -14.28
N VAL A 74 -13.22 7.89 -13.53
CA VAL A 74 -14.67 8.15 -13.43
C VAL A 74 -14.93 9.51 -12.78
N SER A 75 -14.21 9.85 -11.70
CA SER A 75 -14.38 11.12 -11.01
C SER A 75 -13.96 12.32 -11.88
N LEU A 76 -12.87 12.19 -12.64
CA LEU A 76 -12.42 13.22 -13.58
C LEU A 76 -13.39 13.38 -14.76
N SER A 77 -13.98 12.29 -15.26
CA SER A 77 -15.00 12.33 -16.30
C SER A 77 -16.24 13.10 -15.84
N LEU A 78 -16.68 12.88 -14.59
CA LEU A 78 -17.77 13.64 -13.98
C LEU A 78 -17.39 15.11 -13.73
N ALA A 79 -16.17 15.38 -13.26
CA ALA A 79 -15.68 16.74 -13.03
C ALA A 79 -15.65 17.57 -14.33
N LYS A 80 -15.21 16.97 -15.45
CA LYS A 80 -15.20 17.62 -16.77
C LYS A 80 -16.59 17.98 -17.30
N ARG A 81 -17.64 17.37 -16.75
CA ARG A 81 -19.05 17.59 -17.11
C ARG A 81 -19.82 18.28 -15.99
N ALA A 82 -19.13 18.87 -15.02
CA ALA A 82 -19.77 19.64 -13.97
C ALA A 82 -20.70 20.70 -14.60
N GLY A 83 -21.98 20.69 -14.20
CA GLY A 83 -23.01 21.59 -14.73
C GLY A 83 -23.75 21.10 -15.98
N GLU A 84 -23.33 20.00 -16.63
CA GLU A 84 -24.02 19.44 -17.81
C GLU A 84 -25.18 18.48 -17.44
N GLY A 85 -25.29 18.12 -16.17
CA GLY A 85 -26.32 17.23 -15.63
C GLY A 85 -25.80 15.83 -15.28
N PRO A 86 -26.67 14.92 -14.82
CA PRO A 86 -26.28 13.57 -14.44
C PRO A 86 -25.88 12.72 -15.65
N VAL A 87 -24.82 11.92 -15.51
CA VAL A 87 -24.32 10.99 -16.53
C VAL A 87 -24.59 9.55 -16.11
N ALA A 88 -25.12 8.72 -17.02
CA ALA A 88 -25.37 7.32 -16.71
C ALA A 88 -24.06 6.53 -16.50
N ALA A 89 -24.05 5.59 -15.55
CA ALA A 89 -22.88 4.74 -15.29
C ALA A 89 -22.43 3.95 -16.54
N ARG A 90 -23.40 3.52 -17.36
CA ARG A 90 -23.13 2.85 -18.64
C ARG A 90 -22.42 3.76 -19.63
N GLU A 91 -22.85 5.01 -19.72
CA GLU A 91 -22.24 6.01 -20.60
C GLU A 91 -20.79 6.30 -20.16
N LEU A 92 -20.55 6.48 -18.86
CA LEU A 92 -19.20 6.63 -18.31
C LEU A 92 -18.31 5.43 -18.65
N ALA A 93 -18.81 4.21 -18.46
CA ALA A 93 -18.06 3.00 -18.77
C ALA A 93 -17.71 2.89 -20.26
N GLU A 94 -18.65 3.20 -21.15
CA GLU A 94 -18.43 3.17 -22.60
C GLU A 94 -17.43 4.24 -23.06
N GLN A 95 -17.54 5.47 -22.56
CA GLN A 95 -16.67 6.59 -22.96
C GLN A 95 -15.23 6.42 -22.45
N GLU A 96 -15.07 6.00 -21.20
CA GLU A 96 -13.76 5.80 -20.58
C GLU A 96 -13.19 4.39 -20.88
N ARG A 97 -13.92 3.56 -21.63
CA ARG A 97 -13.54 2.18 -22.01
C ARG A 97 -13.23 1.29 -20.80
N LEU A 98 -14.04 1.43 -19.76
CA LEU A 98 -13.92 0.68 -18.51
C LEU A 98 -14.98 -0.43 -18.41
N PRO A 99 -14.71 -1.52 -17.68
CA PRO A 99 -15.73 -2.54 -17.42
C PRO A 99 -16.92 -1.96 -16.66
N HIS A 100 -18.14 -2.17 -17.18
CA HIS A 100 -19.36 -1.57 -16.64
C HIS A 100 -19.59 -1.89 -15.15
N ASP A 101 -19.47 -3.16 -14.77
CA ASP A 101 -19.67 -3.62 -13.39
C ASP A 101 -18.70 -2.96 -12.40
N TYR A 102 -17.47 -2.64 -12.85
CA TYR A 102 -16.49 -1.92 -12.03
C TYR A 102 -16.93 -0.47 -11.83
N VAL A 103 -17.33 0.21 -12.91
CA VAL A 103 -17.79 1.61 -12.84
C VAL A 103 -18.99 1.74 -11.91
N GLU A 104 -19.98 0.83 -11.99
CA GLU A 104 -21.12 0.85 -11.08
C GLU A 104 -20.70 0.69 -9.61
N GLN A 105 -19.82 -0.28 -9.31
CA GLN A 105 -19.38 -0.50 -7.94
C GLN A 105 -18.54 0.67 -7.40
N ILE A 106 -17.70 1.27 -8.24
CA ILE A 106 -16.92 2.47 -7.92
C ILE A 106 -17.86 3.63 -7.60
N LEU A 107 -18.83 3.91 -8.47
CA LEU A 107 -19.82 4.99 -8.26
C LEU A 107 -20.62 4.79 -6.96
N LEU A 108 -20.94 3.55 -6.60
CA LEU A 108 -21.58 3.25 -5.31
C LEU A 108 -20.68 3.60 -4.12
N ARG A 109 -19.37 3.34 -4.21
CA ARG A 109 -18.41 3.69 -3.15
C ARG A 109 -18.20 5.19 -3.05
N LEU A 110 -17.98 5.87 -4.19
CA LEU A 110 -17.87 7.32 -4.27
C LEU A 110 -19.13 8.01 -3.70
N ARG A 111 -20.32 7.46 -3.98
CA ARG A 111 -21.59 7.98 -3.45
C ARG A 111 -21.67 7.82 -1.93
N ARG A 112 -21.26 6.67 -1.39
CA ARG A 112 -21.21 6.45 0.07
C ARG A 112 -20.27 7.42 0.78
N ALA A 113 -19.17 7.80 0.11
CA ALA A 113 -18.23 8.80 0.58
C ALA A 113 -18.70 10.25 0.37
N GLY A 114 -19.88 10.47 -0.26
CA GLY A 114 -20.39 11.82 -0.53
C GLY A 114 -19.62 12.58 -1.61
N LEU A 115 -18.89 11.87 -2.48
CA LEU A 115 -18.14 12.48 -3.59
C LEU A 115 -19.00 12.66 -4.84
N VAL A 116 -20.00 11.80 -5.02
CA VAL A 116 -20.94 11.87 -6.13
C VAL A 116 -22.37 11.73 -5.64
N ASP A 117 -23.29 12.42 -6.29
CA ASP A 117 -24.72 12.26 -6.11
C ASP A 117 -25.31 11.36 -7.20
N SER A 118 -26.45 10.76 -6.91
CA SER A 118 -27.20 9.98 -7.91
C SER A 118 -28.63 10.49 -8.09
N VAL A 119 -29.01 10.63 -9.36
CA VAL A 119 -30.35 11.03 -9.78
C VAL A 119 -31.04 9.82 -10.38
N ARG A 120 -32.29 9.56 -9.98
CA ARG A 120 -33.10 8.45 -10.50
C ARG A 120 -33.89 8.87 -11.76
N GLY A 121 -34.31 7.87 -12.54
CA GLY A 121 -35.17 8.06 -13.71
C GLY A 121 -34.44 7.85 -15.04
N VAL A 122 -35.17 8.01 -16.15
CA VAL A 122 -34.67 7.74 -17.51
C VAL A 122 -33.51 8.65 -17.92
N LYS A 123 -33.48 9.88 -17.39
CA LYS A 123 -32.36 10.84 -17.52
C LYS A 123 -31.54 10.97 -16.23
N GLY A 124 -31.59 9.93 -15.40
CA GLY A 124 -30.83 9.84 -14.17
C GLY A 124 -29.38 9.46 -14.44
N GLY A 125 -28.59 9.34 -13.38
CA GLY A 125 -27.16 9.09 -13.48
C GLY A 125 -26.44 9.59 -12.24
N TYR A 126 -25.17 9.91 -12.43
CA TYR A 126 -24.27 10.41 -11.39
C TYR A 126 -23.73 11.78 -11.77
N LEU A 127 -23.46 12.61 -10.76
CA LEU A 127 -22.77 13.89 -10.88
C LEU A 127 -21.85 14.08 -9.69
N LEU A 128 -20.86 14.96 -9.81
CA LEU A 128 -20.00 15.32 -8.68
C LEU A 128 -20.83 16.05 -7.61
N ALA A 129 -20.71 15.65 -6.35
CA ALA A 129 -21.48 16.22 -5.23
C ALA A 129 -20.85 17.52 -4.68
N ARG A 130 -19.60 17.79 -5.06
CA ARG A 130 -18.80 18.95 -4.64
C ARG A 130 -18.11 19.54 -5.86
N GLU A 131 -17.67 20.78 -5.78
CA GLU A 131 -16.87 21.40 -6.86
C GLU A 131 -15.54 20.63 -7.07
N PRO A 132 -15.01 20.54 -8.31
CA PRO A 132 -13.77 19.81 -8.60
C PRO A 132 -12.55 20.24 -7.77
N GLU A 133 -12.48 21.52 -7.38
CA GLU A 133 -11.41 22.08 -6.53
C GLU A 133 -11.48 21.58 -5.08
N ALA A 134 -12.64 21.11 -4.64
CA ALA A 134 -12.88 20.63 -3.28
C ALA A 134 -12.76 19.10 -3.15
N VAL A 135 -12.47 18.39 -4.25
CA VAL A 135 -12.30 16.94 -4.27
C VAL A 135 -10.85 16.61 -4.58
N THR A 136 -10.15 16.00 -3.63
CA THR A 136 -8.73 15.65 -3.79
C THR A 136 -8.55 14.26 -4.41
N VAL A 137 -7.36 14.01 -4.97
CA VAL A 137 -6.95 12.66 -5.39
C VAL A 137 -7.02 11.69 -4.21
N LYS A 138 -6.61 12.13 -3.02
CA LYS A 138 -6.73 11.35 -1.78
C LYS A 138 -8.17 10.95 -1.49
N ASP A 139 -9.12 11.88 -1.58
CA ASP A 139 -10.55 11.59 -1.34
C ASP A 139 -11.07 10.47 -2.25
N VAL A 140 -10.78 10.58 -3.55
CA VAL A 140 -11.23 9.62 -4.56
C VAL A 140 -10.60 8.26 -4.33
N ILE A 141 -9.31 8.23 -4.03
CA ILE A 141 -8.57 7.00 -3.74
C ILE A 141 -9.17 6.34 -2.51
N GLU A 142 -9.26 7.02 -1.36
CA GLU A 142 -9.78 6.45 -0.10
C GLU A 142 -11.23 5.94 -0.25
N ALA A 143 -12.05 6.63 -1.06
CA ALA A 143 -13.40 6.19 -1.36
C ALA A 143 -13.42 4.94 -2.26
N SER A 144 -12.54 4.86 -3.26
CA SER A 144 -12.52 3.77 -4.25
C SER A 144 -11.84 2.51 -3.70
N GLU A 145 -10.77 2.70 -2.93
CA GLU A 145 -9.95 1.69 -2.27
C GLU A 145 -9.47 2.27 -0.93
N HIS A 146 -9.83 1.64 0.18
CA HIS A 146 -9.71 2.23 1.52
C HIS A 146 -8.36 2.86 1.86
N TYR A 147 -7.24 2.30 1.37
CA TYR A 147 -5.90 2.80 1.61
C TYR A 147 -4.94 2.35 0.49
N THR A 148 -3.92 3.15 0.19
CA THR A 148 -2.91 2.88 -0.87
C THR A 148 -1.48 2.75 -0.38
N PHE A 149 -1.23 3.13 0.87
CA PHE A 149 0.06 2.94 1.53
C PHE A 149 -0.17 2.42 2.93
N GLU A 150 0.53 1.35 3.27
CA GLU A 150 0.45 0.73 4.58
C GLU A 150 1.83 0.66 5.20
N VAL A 151 1.93 1.09 6.46
CA VAL A 151 3.18 0.99 7.20
C VAL A 151 3.32 -0.42 7.75
N ASN A 152 4.23 -1.20 7.15
CA ASN A 152 4.54 -2.58 7.57
C ASN A 152 4.83 -2.72 9.08
N CYS A 153 5.35 -1.66 9.72
CA CYS A 153 5.59 -1.67 11.17
C CYS A 153 4.31 -1.88 11.99
N ASP A 154 3.14 -1.56 11.43
CA ASP A 154 1.84 -1.67 12.09
C ASP A 154 1.14 -2.98 11.77
N LEU A 155 1.18 -3.41 10.50
CA LEU A 155 0.45 -4.58 10.03
C LEU A 155 1.22 -5.88 10.20
N HIS A 156 2.54 -5.81 10.01
CA HIS A 156 3.42 -6.97 9.98
C HIS A 156 4.67 -6.73 10.83
N PRO A 157 4.50 -6.47 12.15
CA PRO A 157 5.64 -6.29 13.04
C PRO A 157 6.48 -7.57 13.07
N VAL A 158 7.79 -7.44 12.80
CA VAL A 158 8.74 -8.57 12.83
C VAL A 158 8.72 -9.28 14.18
N ASP A 159 8.60 -8.51 15.26
CA ASP A 159 8.40 -9.01 16.61
C ASP A 159 7.66 -7.94 17.45
N PRO A 160 6.58 -8.29 18.19
CA PRO A 160 5.79 -7.31 18.95
C PRO A 160 6.57 -6.55 20.03
N GLN A 161 7.60 -7.16 20.63
CA GLN A 161 8.41 -6.50 21.66
C GLN A 161 9.38 -5.51 21.00
N ARG A 162 10.05 -5.92 19.92
CA ARG A 162 10.91 -5.08 19.09
C ARG A 162 10.14 -3.92 18.48
N CYS A 163 8.90 -4.13 18.06
CA CYS A 163 8.07 -3.14 17.38
C CYS A 163 7.13 -2.39 18.31
N SER A 164 7.27 -2.51 19.63
CA SER A 164 6.42 -1.83 20.61
C SER A 164 6.52 -0.29 20.52
N PRO A 165 5.48 0.47 20.95
CA PRO A 165 5.48 1.94 20.96
C PRO A 165 6.60 2.61 21.78
N GLY A 166 7.30 1.87 22.66
CA GLY A 166 8.43 2.37 23.45
C GLY A 166 9.81 1.92 22.97
N SER A 167 9.89 1.13 21.90
CA SER A 167 11.17 0.65 21.38
C SER A 167 11.88 1.70 20.51
N SER A 168 13.21 1.77 20.61
CA SER A 168 14.05 2.62 19.76
C SER A 168 14.25 1.97 18.39
N CYS A 169 13.23 2.04 17.53
CA CYS A 169 13.30 1.58 16.15
C CYS A 169 13.67 2.73 15.21
N SER A 170 14.89 2.74 14.68
CA SER A 170 15.38 3.81 13.79
C SER A 170 14.73 3.84 12.41
N ILE A 171 14.17 2.71 11.95
CA ILE A 171 13.54 2.60 10.61
C ILE A 171 12.07 3.01 10.61
N ARG A 172 11.36 2.90 11.75
CA ARG A 172 9.92 3.22 11.85
C ARG A 172 9.62 4.67 11.43
N PRO A 173 10.39 5.68 11.88
CA PRO A 173 10.18 7.06 11.44
C PRO A 173 10.31 7.25 9.92
N VAL A 174 11.20 6.51 9.24
CA VAL A 174 11.37 6.60 7.78
C VAL A 174 10.08 6.20 7.06
N TRP A 175 9.46 5.08 7.48
CA TRP A 175 8.20 4.62 6.89
C TRP A 175 7.03 5.57 7.17
N ARG A 176 6.98 6.15 8.38
CA ARG A 176 5.96 7.15 8.75
C ARG A 176 6.09 8.44 7.95
N LEU A 177 7.32 8.91 7.75
CA LEU A 177 7.56 10.08 6.92
C LEU A 177 7.19 9.81 5.46
N LEU A 178 7.46 8.61 4.94
CA LEU A 178 7.05 8.25 3.59
C LEU A 178 5.51 8.23 3.44
N GLU A 179 4.81 7.57 4.37
CA GLU A 179 3.35 7.58 4.45
C GLU A 179 2.80 9.02 4.45
N GLN A 180 3.37 9.86 5.30
CA GLN A 180 2.99 11.27 5.40
C GLN A 180 3.19 12.01 4.07
N ARG A 181 4.35 11.86 3.41
CA ARG A 181 4.64 12.54 2.14
C ARG A 181 3.74 12.07 1.00
N ILE A 182 3.40 10.78 0.95
CA ILE A 182 2.44 10.24 -0.02
C ILE A 182 1.06 10.86 0.23
N ASN A 183 0.59 10.87 1.48
CA ASN A 183 -0.71 11.44 1.83
C ASN A 183 -0.80 12.95 1.54
N GLU A 184 0.27 13.70 1.82
CA GLU A 184 0.36 15.13 1.51
C GLU A 184 0.27 15.39 0.00
N LEU A 185 0.98 14.60 -0.81
CA LEU A 185 0.91 14.71 -2.27
C LEU A 185 -0.51 14.45 -2.77
N LEU A 186 -1.12 13.34 -2.37
CA LEU A 186 -2.46 12.97 -2.83
C LEU A 186 -3.54 13.96 -2.34
N ALA A 187 -3.37 14.54 -1.15
CA ALA A 187 -4.28 15.57 -0.62
C ALA A 187 -4.05 16.94 -1.28
N GLY A 188 -2.86 17.20 -1.80
CA GLY A 188 -2.48 18.48 -2.41
C GLY A 188 -2.92 18.65 -3.87
N VAL A 189 -3.44 17.60 -4.51
CA VAL A 189 -3.91 17.62 -5.90
C VAL A 189 -5.42 17.42 -5.92
N SER A 190 -6.14 18.34 -6.55
CA SER A 190 -7.59 18.30 -6.74
C SER A 190 -7.99 17.71 -8.10
N LEU A 191 -9.28 17.39 -8.28
CA LEU A 191 -9.80 17.01 -9.59
C LEU A 191 -9.71 18.15 -10.60
N ALA A 192 -9.85 19.41 -10.15
CA ALA A 192 -9.64 20.58 -11.00
C ALA A 192 -8.21 20.63 -11.55
N ASP A 193 -7.22 20.34 -10.70
CA ASP A 193 -5.80 20.31 -11.11
C ASP A 193 -5.57 19.27 -12.21
N LEU A 194 -6.21 18.10 -12.11
CA LEU A 194 -6.13 17.02 -13.11
C LEU A 194 -6.81 17.34 -14.45
N MET A 195 -7.51 18.48 -14.57
CA MET A 195 -8.08 18.93 -15.84
C MET A 195 -7.07 19.68 -16.72
N HIS A 196 -5.89 20.02 -16.17
CA HIS A 196 -4.80 20.62 -16.92
C HIS A 196 -4.03 19.61 -17.77
N ASP A 197 -3.10 20.10 -18.60
CA ASP A 197 -2.18 19.23 -19.33
C ASP A 197 -1.11 18.60 -18.41
N GLU A 198 -0.51 17.51 -18.88
CA GLU A 198 0.45 16.72 -18.10
C GLU A 198 1.63 17.57 -17.56
N PRO A 199 2.28 18.45 -18.35
CA PRO A 199 3.33 19.33 -17.82
C PRO A 199 2.87 20.22 -16.66
N GLN A 200 1.67 20.80 -16.75
CA GLN A 200 1.13 21.64 -15.69
C GLN A 200 0.77 20.83 -14.45
N VAL A 201 0.21 19.63 -14.62
CA VAL A 201 -0.08 18.70 -13.50
C VAL A 201 1.22 18.33 -12.77
N TYR A 202 2.33 18.07 -13.47
CA TYR A 202 3.62 17.81 -12.82
C TYR A 202 4.10 19.00 -11.97
N GLN A 203 3.88 20.23 -12.43
CA GLN A 203 4.25 21.43 -11.66
C GLN A 203 3.40 21.57 -10.40
N ILE A 204 2.09 21.35 -10.49
CA ILE A 204 1.16 21.43 -9.36
C ILE A 204 1.48 20.34 -8.33
N ALA A 205 1.62 19.10 -8.78
CA ALA A 205 1.94 17.97 -7.92
C ALA A 205 3.33 18.13 -7.28
N GLY A 206 4.31 18.61 -8.05
CA GLY A 206 5.66 18.88 -7.55
C GLY A 206 5.74 20.02 -6.53
N ALA A 207 4.92 21.07 -6.67
CA ALA A 207 4.82 22.16 -5.70
C ALA A 207 4.23 21.70 -4.36
N SER A 208 3.46 20.61 -4.35
CA SER A 208 2.86 20.04 -3.15
C SER A 208 3.85 19.22 -2.30
N VAL A 209 4.98 18.79 -2.85
CA VAL A 209 5.99 17.95 -2.17
C VAL A 209 6.98 18.77 -1.31
N GLY A 210 7.00 20.10 -1.45
CA GLY A 210 8.01 20.98 -0.86
C GLY A 210 7.60 21.80 0.37
N ARG A 211 6.42 21.57 0.94
CA ARG A 211 5.94 22.26 2.16
C ARG A 211 6.15 21.46 3.44
#